data_AF-A0A1D2AII6-F1
#
_entry.id   AF-A0A1D2AII6-F1
#
_cell.length_a   1.000
_cell.length_b   1.000
_cell.length_c   1.000
_cell.angle_alpha   90.00
_cell.angle_beta   90.00
_cell.angle_gamma   90.00
#
_symmetry.space_group_name_H-M   'P 1'
#
loop_
_entity.id
_entity.type
_entity.pdbx_description
1 polymer ?
#
loop_
_entity_poly.entity_id
_entity_poly.type
_entity_poly.pdbx_seq_one_letter_code
_entity_poly.pdbx_strand_id
1 'polypeptide(L)'
;FSTRDVEDMSSRDRTREFKSAAKLMQGRMGNGYVQRAGQHDRSQPGYGEFMHVARQIGKDIANTFAKLEKLALLAKRKTIFDDRPVEIEELTYIIKQDINSLNKQIAQLQDVARARNYRGAKHMQSHSNSIVVSLQSKLASMSSEFKSVLEVRTQNLKHQKSRREQFSQSGAVTTGLPPSALSGHTGSVLLADDHAAAGGATDYAIDMDGRSPGQRQAQQMMLLDEQDSIYKAEQIQCRA
;
A
#
# COMPACT_ATOMS: atom_id res chain seq x y z
N PHE A 1 -16.82 10.71 57.90
CA PHE A 1 -16.37 9.97 56.70
C PHE A 1 -17.57 9.26 56.11
N SER A 2 -18.06 9.71 54.96
CA SER A 2 -19.19 9.12 54.26
C SER A 2 -18.66 8.55 52.94
N THR A 3 -18.49 7.24 52.87
CA THR A 3 -18.10 6.52 51.67
C THR A 3 -19.37 6.16 50.90
N ARG A 4 -19.54 6.81 49.75
CA ARG A 4 -20.54 6.44 48.74
C ARG A 4 -20.17 5.06 48.19
N ASP A 5 -21.06 4.09 48.38
CA ASP A 5 -21.03 2.84 47.63
C ASP A 5 -21.31 3.15 46.16
N VAL A 6 -20.27 2.99 45.34
CA VAL A 6 -20.38 3.00 43.89
C VAL A 6 -20.95 1.63 43.52
N GLU A 7 -22.27 1.57 43.32
CA GLU A 7 -22.90 0.39 42.72
C GLU A 7 -22.30 0.18 41.33
N ASP A 8 -21.48 -0.85 41.23
CA ASP A 8 -21.02 -1.45 39.99
C ASP A 8 -22.26 -1.82 39.16
N MET A 9 -22.58 -0.97 38.18
CA MET A 9 -23.58 -1.21 37.14
C MET A 9 -23.07 -2.28 36.17
N SER A 10 -22.74 -3.45 36.73
CA SER A 10 -22.42 -4.66 36.00
C SER A 10 -23.69 -5.07 35.25
N SER A 11 -23.59 -5.09 33.93
CA SER A 11 -24.70 -5.41 33.03
C SER A 11 -25.18 -6.82 33.36
N ARG A 12 -26.24 -6.95 34.17
CA ARG A 12 -26.77 -8.26 34.58
C ARG A 12 -27.14 -9.06 33.32
N ASP A 13 -26.49 -10.21 33.13
CA ASP A 13 -26.78 -11.14 32.02
C ASP A 13 -28.15 -11.79 32.24
N ARG A 14 -29.19 -11.18 31.65
CA ARG A 14 -30.59 -11.64 31.72
C ARG A 14 -30.95 -12.69 30.68
N THR A 15 -29.95 -13.29 30.01
CA THR A 15 -30.17 -14.28 28.95
C THR A 15 -30.90 -15.52 29.48
N ARG A 16 -30.70 -15.88 30.75
CA ARG A 16 -31.34 -17.05 31.36
C ARG A 16 -32.83 -16.84 31.58
N GLU A 17 -33.21 -15.68 32.11
CA GLU A 17 -34.60 -15.27 32.33
C GLU A 17 -35.34 -15.16 31.00
N PHE A 18 -34.70 -14.59 29.98
CA PHE A 18 -35.23 -14.56 28.62
C PHE A 18 -35.46 -15.97 28.05
N LYS A 19 -34.47 -16.88 28.16
CA LYS A 19 -34.59 -18.27 27.70
C LYS A 19 -35.74 -19.02 28.42
N SER A 20 -35.88 -18.81 29.72
CA SER A 20 -36.96 -19.40 30.52
C SER A 20 -38.34 -18.85 30.13
N ALA A 21 -38.45 -17.52 29.93
CA ALA A 21 -39.69 -16.88 29.48
C ALA A 21 -40.09 -17.33 28.07
N ALA A 22 -39.14 -17.45 27.14
CA ALA A 22 -39.37 -17.94 25.78
C ALA A 22 -39.87 -19.38 25.77
N LYS A 23 -39.25 -20.28 26.56
CA LYS A 23 -39.72 -21.67 26.73
C LYS A 23 -41.13 -21.73 27.32
N LEU A 24 -41.43 -20.88 28.29
CA LEU A 24 -42.76 -20.81 28.91
C LEU A 24 -43.84 -20.34 27.91
N MET A 25 -43.51 -19.36 27.06
CA MET A 25 -44.42 -18.92 25.98
C MET A 25 -44.64 -20.03 24.94
N GLN A 26 -43.59 -20.76 24.57
CA GLN A 26 -43.68 -21.85 23.61
C GLN A 26 -44.53 -23.03 24.14
N GLY A 27 -44.44 -23.32 25.44
CA GLY A 27 -45.29 -24.33 26.10
C GLY A 27 -46.77 -23.95 26.18
N ARG A 28 -47.12 -22.66 26.12
CA ARG A 28 -48.52 -22.18 26.10
C ARG A 28 -49.15 -22.14 24.71
N MET A 29 -48.37 -22.30 23.64
CA MET A 29 -48.88 -22.45 22.27
C MET A 29 -49.29 -23.90 21.93
N GLY A 30 -49.27 -24.79 22.92
CA GLY A 30 -49.69 -26.19 22.79
C GLY A 30 -51.20 -26.39 22.98
N ASN A 31 -52.03 -25.77 22.15
CA ASN A 31 -53.38 -26.26 21.87
C ASN A 31 -53.95 -25.69 20.55
N GLY A 32 -53.49 -26.24 19.43
CA GLY A 32 -54.23 -26.16 18.16
C GLY A 32 -53.67 -25.29 17.04
N TYR A 33 -52.52 -24.64 17.19
CA TYR A 33 -51.85 -24.03 16.03
C TYR A 33 -50.73 -24.96 15.56
N VAL A 34 -51.02 -25.74 14.53
CA VAL A 34 -49.98 -26.38 13.71
C VAL A 34 -49.14 -25.24 13.15
N GLN A 35 -48.03 -24.91 13.83
CA GLN A 35 -46.97 -24.18 13.19
C GLN A 35 -46.52 -25.10 12.07
N ARG A 36 -46.97 -24.80 10.85
CA ARG A 36 -46.27 -25.21 9.64
C ARG A 36 -44.80 -25.01 9.97
N ALA A 37 -44.03 -26.09 10.00
CA ALA A 37 -42.60 -26.05 9.77
C ALA A 37 -42.36 -25.59 8.31
N GLY A 38 -43.00 -24.50 7.90
CA GLY A 38 -42.52 -23.65 6.85
C GLY A 38 -41.30 -23.04 7.46
N GLN A 39 -40.16 -23.64 7.12
CA GLN A 39 -38.89 -22.96 7.05
C GLN A 39 -39.19 -21.49 6.82
N HIS A 40 -38.91 -20.66 7.82
CA HIS A 40 -38.70 -19.25 7.62
C HIS A 40 -37.41 -19.11 6.81
N ASP A 41 -37.36 -19.73 5.63
CA ASP A 41 -36.51 -19.34 4.54
C ASP A 41 -37.12 -18.05 3.98
N ARG A 42 -37.10 -17.01 4.82
CA ARG A 42 -37.31 -15.63 4.43
C ARG A 42 -36.07 -15.09 3.68
N SER A 43 -35.21 -15.98 3.21
CA SER A 43 -34.25 -15.67 2.15
C SER A 43 -35.08 -15.47 0.89
N GLN A 44 -35.55 -14.25 0.64
CA GLN A 44 -35.96 -13.90 -0.73
C GLN A 44 -34.84 -14.40 -1.67
N PRO A 45 -35.14 -15.17 -2.72
CA PRO A 45 -34.14 -15.86 -3.55
C PRO A 45 -32.98 -14.97 -4.01
N GLY A 46 -33.22 -13.67 -4.23
CA GLY A 46 -32.19 -12.70 -4.62
C GLY A 46 -31.46 -11.97 -3.47
N TYR A 47 -31.84 -12.15 -2.20
CA TYR A 47 -31.09 -11.57 -1.06
C TYR A 47 -29.83 -12.33 -0.76
N GLY A 48 -29.87 -13.67 -0.86
CA GLY A 48 -28.68 -14.51 -0.72
C GLY A 48 -27.63 -14.15 -1.74
N GLU A 49 -28.05 -13.95 -3.00
CA GLU A 49 -27.16 -13.55 -4.09
C GLU A 49 -26.58 -12.14 -3.88
N PHE A 50 -27.42 -11.14 -3.54
CA PHE A 50 -26.94 -9.80 -3.17
C PHE A 50 -25.89 -9.86 -2.05
N MET A 51 -26.17 -10.62 -0.99
CA MET A 51 -25.25 -10.75 0.14
C MET A 51 -23.98 -11.50 -0.20
N HIS A 52 -24.06 -12.50 -1.07
CA HIS A 52 -22.90 -13.22 -1.57
C HIS A 52 -21.97 -12.27 -2.34
N VAL A 53 -22.53 -11.51 -3.29
CA VAL A 53 -21.76 -10.52 -4.08
C VAL A 53 -21.19 -9.42 -3.16
N ALA A 54 -22.00 -8.88 -2.25
CA ALA A 54 -21.53 -7.86 -1.30
C ALA A 54 -20.38 -8.36 -0.42
N ARG A 55 -20.43 -9.62 0.03
CA ARG A 55 -19.36 -10.25 0.81
C ARG A 55 -18.09 -10.44 -0.02
N GLN A 56 -18.24 -10.86 -1.28
CA GLN A 56 -17.12 -11.02 -2.20
C GLN A 56 -16.43 -9.67 -2.46
N ILE A 57 -17.18 -8.61 -2.76
CA ILE A 57 -16.66 -7.24 -2.90
C ILE A 57 -15.94 -6.80 -1.61
N GLY A 58 -16.51 -7.10 -0.44
CA GLY A 58 -15.87 -6.80 0.85
C GLY A 58 -14.52 -7.51 1.04
N LYS A 59 -14.41 -8.76 0.59
CA LYS A 59 -13.16 -9.52 0.60
C LYS A 59 -12.14 -8.94 -0.38
N ASP A 60 -12.58 -8.59 -1.58
CA ASP A 60 -11.71 -8.01 -2.60
C ASP A 60 -11.18 -6.64 -2.16
N ILE A 61 -12.01 -5.81 -1.51
CA ILE A 61 -11.57 -4.57 -0.86
C ILE A 61 -10.47 -4.85 0.17
N ALA A 62 -10.65 -5.83 1.05
CA ALA A 62 -9.63 -6.17 2.06
C ALA A 62 -8.32 -6.66 1.41
N ASN A 63 -8.40 -7.46 0.35
CA ASN A 63 -7.24 -7.93 -0.40
C ASN A 63 -6.48 -6.76 -1.05
N THR A 64 -7.19 -5.82 -1.67
CA THR A 64 -6.58 -4.65 -2.29
C THR A 64 -5.98 -3.71 -1.24
N PHE A 65 -6.59 -3.58 -0.05
CA PHE A 65 -5.96 -2.89 1.10
C PHE A 65 -4.65 -3.54 1.53
N ALA A 66 -4.56 -4.88 1.59
CA ALA A 66 -3.30 -5.54 1.92
C ALA A 66 -2.20 -5.27 0.87
N LYS A 67 -2.56 -5.24 -0.42
CA LYS A 67 -1.63 -4.84 -1.50
C LYS A 67 -1.21 -3.39 -1.36
N LEU A 68 -2.14 -2.50 -1.00
CA LEU A 68 -1.88 -1.09 -0.74
C LEU A 68 -0.93 -0.88 0.44
N GLU A 69 -1.11 -1.61 1.54
CA GLU A 69 -0.19 -1.56 2.69
C GLU A 69 1.22 -1.98 2.28
N LYS A 70 1.34 -3.05 1.48
CA LYS A 70 2.63 -3.47 0.92
C LYS A 70 3.26 -2.38 0.04
N LEU A 71 2.48 -1.77 -0.85
CA LEU A 71 2.92 -0.63 -1.67
C LEU A 71 3.37 0.54 -0.78
N ALA A 72 2.62 0.86 0.26
CA ALA A 72 2.94 1.94 1.20
C ALA A 72 4.26 1.69 1.93
N LEU A 73 4.52 0.45 2.35
CA LEU A 73 5.80 0.05 2.95
C LEU A 73 6.97 0.21 1.97
N LEU A 74 6.79 -0.19 0.71
CA LEU A 74 7.81 -0.02 -0.33
C LEU A 74 8.05 1.46 -0.65
N ALA A 75 6.99 2.25 -0.83
CA ALA A 75 7.06 3.67 -1.12
C ALA A 75 7.69 4.52 0.00
N LYS A 76 7.54 4.09 1.26
CA LYS A 76 8.13 4.75 2.43
C LYS A 76 9.61 4.40 2.64
N ARG A 77 10.14 3.34 2.02
CA ARG A 77 11.58 3.03 2.10
C ARG A 77 12.35 4.11 1.35
N LYS A 78 13.22 4.82 2.08
CA LYS A 78 14.02 5.94 1.56
C LYS A 78 15.40 5.52 1.05
N THR A 79 15.76 4.24 1.18
CA THR A 79 17.09 3.72 0.85
C THR A 79 17.15 3.33 -0.63
N ILE A 80 18.13 3.89 -1.36
CA ILE A 80 18.39 3.59 -2.79
C ILE A 80 18.70 2.12 -3.07
N PHE A 81 19.08 1.35 -2.05
CA PHE A 81 19.50 -0.05 -2.19
C PHE A 81 18.35 -1.05 -2.00
N ASP A 82 17.25 -0.63 -1.38
CA ASP A 82 16.05 -1.47 -1.18
C ASP A 82 14.87 -1.01 -2.06
N ASP A 83 15.12 -0.09 -2.98
CA ASP A 83 14.10 0.41 -3.89
C ASP A 83 13.86 -0.62 -4.99
N ARG A 84 12.60 -1.05 -5.13
CA ARG A 84 12.17 -2.08 -6.09
C ARG A 84 11.17 -1.46 -7.08
N PRO A 85 11.65 -0.69 -8.07
CA PRO A 85 10.78 0.06 -8.97
C PRO A 85 9.80 -0.85 -9.71
N VAL A 86 10.25 -2.02 -10.18
CA VAL A 86 9.38 -3.00 -10.87
C VAL A 86 8.24 -3.49 -9.97
N GLU A 87 8.54 -3.83 -8.71
CA GLU A 87 7.52 -4.32 -7.76
C GLU A 87 6.52 -3.20 -7.40
N ILE A 88 6.97 -1.94 -7.35
CA ILE A 88 6.12 -0.78 -7.13
C ILE A 88 5.20 -0.54 -8.35
N GLU A 89 5.73 -0.59 -9.56
CA GLU A 89 4.95 -0.43 -10.80
C GLU A 89 3.89 -1.53 -10.95
N GLU A 90 4.26 -2.79 -10.71
CA GLU A 90 3.34 -3.93 -10.76
C GLU A 90 2.23 -3.82 -9.72
N LEU A 91 2.57 -3.53 -8.45
CA LEU A 91 1.57 -3.34 -7.40
C LEU A 91 0.66 -2.14 -7.71
N THR A 92 1.21 -1.06 -8.23
CA THR A 92 0.45 0.12 -8.67
C THR A 92 -0.55 -0.26 -9.76
N TYR A 93 -0.12 -1.02 -10.77
CA TYR A 93 -0.98 -1.47 -11.86
C TYR A 93 -2.11 -2.38 -11.35
N ILE A 94 -1.77 -3.38 -10.52
CA ILE A 94 -2.76 -4.31 -9.94
C ILE A 94 -3.78 -3.56 -9.09
N ILE A 95 -3.35 -2.62 -8.24
CA ILE A 95 -4.25 -1.84 -7.38
C ILE A 95 -5.17 -0.95 -8.24
N LYS A 96 -4.65 -0.30 -9.29
CA LYS A 96 -5.50 0.46 -10.23
C LYS A 96 -6.56 -0.42 -10.87
N GLN A 97 -6.20 -1.62 -11.32
CA GLN A 97 -7.14 -2.55 -11.93
C GLN A 97 -8.20 -3.03 -10.92
N ASP A 98 -7.77 -3.39 -9.70
CA ASP A 98 -8.66 -3.80 -8.62
C ASP A 98 -9.67 -2.70 -8.28
N ILE A 99 -9.22 -1.45 -8.10
CA ILE A 99 -10.11 -0.31 -7.80
C ILE A 99 -11.15 -0.12 -8.91
N ASN A 100 -10.74 -0.19 -10.18
CA ASN A 100 -11.66 -0.09 -11.31
C ASN A 100 -12.67 -1.25 -11.35
N SER A 101 -12.21 -2.48 -11.09
CA SER A 101 -13.07 -3.66 -11.01
C SER A 101 -14.08 -3.54 -9.87
N LEU A 102 -13.62 -3.18 -8.67
CA LEU A 102 -14.44 -2.96 -7.48
C LEU A 102 -15.48 -1.87 -7.71
N ASN A 103 -15.12 -0.77 -8.38
CA ASN A 103 -16.03 0.32 -8.70
C ASN A 103 -17.17 -0.17 -9.63
N LYS A 104 -16.85 -0.98 -10.65
CA LYS A 104 -17.85 -1.61 -11.52
C LYS A 104 -18.76 -2.57 -10.76
N GLN A 105 -18.19 -3.42 -9.91
CA GLN A 105 -18.97 -4.39 -9.11
C GLN A 105 -19.91 -3.69 -8.11
N ILE A 106 -19.46 -2.61 -7.48
CA ILE A 106 -20.29 -1.81 -6.57
C ILE A 106 -21.41 -1.09 -7.34
N ALA A 107 -21.14 -0.57 -8.54
CA ALA A 107 -22.18 0.02 -9.38
C ALA A 107 -23.26 -1.01 -9.76
N GLN A 108 -22.86 -2.22 -10.17
CA GLN A 108 -23.79 -3.32 -10.44
C GLN A 108 -24.59 -3.72 -9.19
N LEU A 109 -23.93 -3.82 -8.04
CA LEU A 109 -24.60 -4.12 -6.76
C LEU A 109 -25.63 -3.04 -6.39
N GLN A 110 -25.33 -1.77 -6.68
CA GLN A 110 -26.24 -0.64 -6.48
C GLN A 110 -27.47 -0.73 -7.40
N ASP A 111 -27.31 -1.13 -8.65
CA ASP A 111 -28.42 -1.32 -9.59
C ASP A 111 -29.34 -2.46 -9.15
N VAL A 112 -28.77 -3.57 -8.67
CA VAL A 112 -29.53 -4.68 -8.07
C VAL A 112 -30.29 -4.22 -6.82
N ALA A 113 -29.64 -3.43 -5.96
CA ALA A 113 -30.29 -2.85 -4.79
C ALA A 113 -31.44 -1.91 -5.20
N ARG A 114 -31.27 -1.11 -6.26
CA ARG A 114 -32.29 -0.18 -6.76
C ARG A 114 -33.48 -0.90 -7.38
N ALA A 115 -33.24 -1.89 -8.24
CA ALA A 115 -34.29 -2.68 -8.90
C ALA A 115 -35.22 -3.38 -7.91
N ARG A 116 -34.73 -3.68 -6.70
CA ARG A 116 -35.48 -4.34 -5.64
C ARG A 116 -36.40 -3.43 -4.82
N ASN A 117 -36.28 -2.10 -4.96
CA ASN A 117 -37.16 -1.12 -4.28
C ASN A 117 -38.66 -1.37 -4.54
N TYR A 118 -39.01 -2.02 -5.66
CA TYR A 118 -40.40 -2.21 -6.07
C TYR A 118 -41.19 -3.24 -5.23
N ARG A 119 -40.55 -4.06 -4.38
CA ARG A 119 -41.17 -5.23 -3.72
C ARG A 119 -41.55 -5.05 -2.24
N GLY A 120 -41.66 -3.82 -1.73
CA GLY A 120 -42.33 -3.53 -0.45
C GLY A 120 -41.55 -3.83 0.84
N ALA A 121 -40.28 -4.27 0.78
CA ALA A 121 -39.46 -4.56 1.97
C ALA A 121 -38.56 -3.38 2.37
N LYS A 122 -39.14 -2.31 2.92
CA LYS A 122 -38.42 -1.05 3.28
C LYS A 122 -37.16 -1.26 4.14
N HIS A 123 -37.21 -2.17 5.11
CA HIS A 123 -36.09 -2.43 6.02
C HIS A 123 -34.90 -3.11 5.31
N MET A 124 -35.16 -4.17 4.53
CA MET A 124 -34.12 -4.86 3.77
C MET A 124 -33.49 -3.97 2.71
N GLN A 125 -34.28 -3.07 2.13
CA GLN A 125 -33.81 -2.08 1.19
C GLN A 125 -32.86 -1.07 1.84
N SER A 126 -33.25 -0.52 3.00
CA SER A 126 -32.39 0.40 3.76
C SER A 126 -31.06 -0.27 4.10
N HIS A 127 -31.10 -1.53 4.55
CA HIS A 127 -29.89 -2.30 4.84
C HIS A 127 -29.00 -2.51 3.60
N SER A 128 -29.60 -2.88 2.46
CA SER A 128 -28.87 -3.07 1.20
C SER A 128 -28.20 -1.77 0.74
N ASN A 129 -28.90 -0.64 0.83
CA ASN A 129 -28.34 0.68 0.53
C ASN A 129 -27.21 1.06 1.49
N SER A 130 -27.37 0.80 2.80
CA SER A 130 -26.32 1.05 3.80
C SER A 130 -25.05 0.25 3.51
N ILE A 131 -25.18 -1.00 3.04
CA ILE A 131 -24.04 -1.83 2.65
C ILE A 131 -23.32 -1.21 1.45
N VAL A 132 -24.03 -0.84 0.39
CA VAL A 132 -23.45 -0.22 -0.81
C VAL A 132 -22.69 1.06 -0.42
N VAL A 133 -23.28 1.93 0.40
CA VAL A 133 -22.64 3.16 0.87
C VAL A 133 -21.40 2.86 1.71
N SER A 134 -21.44 1.84 2.58
CA SER A 134 -20.26 1.43 3.36
C SER A 134 -19.12 0.93 2.47
N LEU A 135 -19.43 0.12 1.45
CA LEU A 135 -18.45 -0.36 0.47
C LEU A 135 -17.86 0.79 -0.34
N GLN A 136 -18.70 1.75 -0.78
CA GLN A 136 -18.27 2.95 -1.48
C GLN A 136 -17.32 3.80 -0.62
N SER A 137 -17.66 4.01 0.65
CA SER A 137 -16.81 4.76 1.58
C SER A 137 -15.45 4.09 1.75
N LYS A 138 -15.41 2.76 1.92
CA LYS A 138 -14.14 2.01 2.01
C LYS A 138 -13.31 2.11 0.74
N LEU A 139 -13.94 2.01 -0.44
CA LEU A 139 -13.25 2.15 -1.73
C LEU A 139 -12.72 3.57 -1.93
N ALA A 140 -13.49 4.59 -1.54
CA ALA A 140 -13.06 5.98 -1.62
C ALA A 140 -11.85 6.23 -0.70
N SER A 141 -11.89 5.73 0.54
CA SER A 141 -10.74 5.80 1.46
C SER A 141 -9.51 5.11 0.89
N MET A 142 -9.66 3.89 0.34
CA MET A 142 -8.57 3.17 -0.33
C MET A 142 -7.98 3.97 -1.50
N SER A 143 -8.84 4.56 -2.34
CA SER A 143 -8.40 5.36 -3.49
C SER A 143 -7.66 6.62 -3.07
N SER A 144 -8.06 7.25 -1.96
CA SER A 144 -7.36 8.40 -1.39
C SER A 144 -5.99 8.01 -0.85
N GLU A 145 -5.91 6.91 -0.10
CA GLU A 145 -4.65 6.40 0.46
C GLU A 145 -3.69 5.98 -0.66
N PHE A 146 -4.19 5.35 -1.72
CA PHE A 146 -3.41 5.02 -2.92
C PHE A 146 -2.76 6.23 -3.56
N LYS A 147 -3.52 7.33 -3.73
CA LYS A 147 -2.96 8.59 -4.23
C LYS A 147 -1.88 9.14 -3.31
N SER A 148 -2.13 9.15 -2.00
CA SER A 148 -1.15 9.63 -1.02
C SER A 148 0.16 8.83 -1.04
N VAL A 149 0.08 7.51 -1.19
CA VAL A 149 1.26 6.65 -1.29
C VAL A 149 2.08 6.95 -2.55
N LEU A 150 1.42 7.14 -3.70
CA LEU A 150 2.09 7.51 -4.95
C LEU A 150 2.73 8.90 -4.88
N GLU A 151 2.08 9.86 -4.19
CA GLU A 151 2.64 11.19 -3.96
C GLU A 151 3.90 11.13 -3.09
N VAL A 152 3.87 10.35 -2.01
CA VAL A 152 5.05 10.12 -1.14
C VAL A 152 6.20 9.50 -1.94
N ARG A 153 5.91 8.50 -2.77
CA ARG A 153 6.90 7.87 -3.65
C ARG A 153 7.52 8.90 -4.61
N THR A 154 6.68 9.70 -5.26
CA THR A 154 7.12 10.76 -6.18
C THR A 154 8.02 11.79 -5.48
N GLN A 155 7.65 12.20 -4.27
CA GLN A 155 8.49 13.10 -3.45
C GLN A 155 9.83 12.46 -3.06
N ASN A 156 9.83 11.18 -2.68
CA ASN A 156 11.06 10.47 -2.34
C ASN A 156 12.03 10.38 -3.53
N LEU A 157 11.52 10.03 -4.73
CA LEU A 157 12.32 10.04 -5.96
C LEU A 157 12.86 11.44 -6.29
N LYS A 158 12.02 12.47 -6.17
CA LYS A 158 12.46 13.86 -6.39
C LYS A 158 13.59 14.26 -5.42
N HIS A 159 13.49 13.87 -4.15
CA HIS A 159 14.51 14.14 -3.15
C HIS A 159 15.81 13.37 -3.43
N GLN A 160 15.71 12.11 -3.86
CA GLN A 160 16.88 11.34 -4.29
C GLN A 160 17.55 11.97 -5.51
N LYS A 161 16.77 12.37 -6.52
CA LYS A 161 17.28 13.05 -7.72
C LYS A 161 17.96 14.37 -7.35
N SER A 162 17.32 15.22 -6.56
CA SER A 162 17.90 16.49 -6.12
C SER A 162 19.20 16.31 -5.31
N ARG A 163 19.22 15.35 -4.38
CA ARG A 163 20.44 15.00 -3.65
C ARG A 163 21.53 14.51 -4.60
N ARG A 164 21.18 13.64 -5.53
CA ARG A 164 22.12 13.13 -6.53
C ARG A 164 22.66 14.23 -7.41
N GLU A 165 21.83 15.15 -7.91
CA GLU A 165 22.24 16.32 -8.68
C GLU A 165 23.17 17.23 -7.88
N GLN A 166 22.89 17.48 -6.60
CA GLN A 166 23.77 18.26 -5.72
C GLN A 166 25.15 17.62 -5.58
N PHE A 167 25.24 16.29 -5.44
CA PHE A 167 26.52 15.59 -5.30
C PHE A 167 27.18 15.19 -6.64
N SER A 168 26.41 15.12 -7.73
CA SER A 168 26.92 14.79 -9.08
C SER A 168 27.31 16.03 -9.87
N GLN A 169 26.65 17.18 -9.68
CA GLN A 169 27.10 18.46 -10.24
C GLN A 169 28.31 19.03 -9.49
N SER A 170 28.48 18.67 -8.22
CA SER A 170 29.74 18.89 -7.49
C SER A 170 30.89 18.00 -7.99
N GLY A 171 30.64 17.24 -9.07
CA GLY A 171 31.44 16.14 -9.55
C GLY A 171 31.86 16.23 -11.01
N ALA A 172 32.18 17.43 -11.51
CA ALA A 172 33.50 17.57 -12.11
C ALA A 172 34.53 17.45 -10.97
N VAL A 173 34.58 16.29 -10.30
CA VAL A 173 35.75 15.94 -9.51
C VAL A 173 36.79 15.78 -10.58
N THR A 174 37.64 16.79 -10.68
CA THR A 174 38.86 16.70 -11.43
C THR A 174 39.52 15.39 -10.99
N THR A 175 39.52 14.39 -11.85
CA THR A 175 40.52 13.33 -11.82
C THR A 175 41.92 13.90 -12.08
N GLY A 176 42.03 15.21 -12.31
CA GLY A 176 43.22 15.98 -11.97
C GLY A 176 43.37 16.07 -10.46
N LEU A 177 44.40 15.40 -9.98
CA LEU A 177 45.08 15.59 -8.70
C LEU A 177 44.91 17.03 -8.14
N PRO A 178 44.90 17.23 -6.81
CA PRO A 178 44.85 18.58 -6.23
C PRO A 178 45.91 19.47 -6.91
N PRO A 179 45.68 20.78 -7.11
CA PRO A 179 46.65 21.66 -7.78
C PRO A 179 48.03 21.68 -7.10
N SER A 180 48.12 21.18 -5.86
CA SER A 180 49.36 20.88 -5.15
C SER A 180 50.21 19.74 -5.74
N ALA A 181 49.67 18.93 -6.66
CA ALA A 181 50.38 17.83 -7.33
C ALA A 181 50.91 18.21 -8.72
N LEU A 182 50.44 19.32 -9.31
CA LEU A 182 50.96 19.84 -10.59
C LEU A 182 52.08 20.86 -10.38
N SER A 183 52.14 21.49 -9.21
CA SER A 183 53.26 22.34 -8.83
C SER A 183 54.33 21.49 -8.18
N GLY A 184 55.31 21.06 -8.97
CA GLY A 184 56.48 20.37 -8.46
C GLY A 184 57.15 21.16 -7.35
N HIS A 185 56.96 20.74 -6.10
CA HIS A 185 57.96 20.62 -5.04
C HIS A 185 57.25 20.17 -3.74
N THR A 186 57.91 19.27 -3.00
CA THR A 186 57.54 18.69 -1.69
C THR A 186 56.65 17.44 -1.75
N GLY A 187 57.30 16.31 -2.03
CA GLY A 187 56.78 14.99 -1.74
C GLY A 187 56.40 14.85 -0.26
N SER A 188 55.33 14.09 0.00
CA SER A 188 54.94 13.69 1.35
C SER A 188 56.08 12.93 2.03
N VAL A 189 56.51 13.44 3.18
CA VAL A 189 57.57 12.87 4.04
C VAL A 189 57.24 11.45 4.54
N LEU A 190 55.99 10.99 4.41
CA LEU A 190 55.57 9.65 4.80
C LEU A 190 55.87 8.55 3.77
N LEU A 191 56.31 8.90 2.54
CA LEU A 191 56.63 7.93 1.49
C LEU A 191 58.13 7.87 1.14
N ALA A 192 58.97 8.67 1.81
CA ALA A 192 60.40 8.68 1.56
C ALA A 192 61.14 7.48 2.18
N ASP A 193 60.56 6.84 3.20
CA ASP A 193 61.22 5.74 3.93
C ASP A 193 61.03 4.36 3.25
N ASP A 194 60.00 4.18 2.42
CA ASP A 194 59.70 2.89 1.77
C ASP A 194 60.52 2.63 0.49
N HIS A 195 61.17 3.65 -0.07
CA HIS A 195 61.95 3.50 -1.32
C HIS A 195 63.37 2.96 -1.12
N ALA A 196 63.84 2.80 0.12
CA ALA A 196 65.18 2.27 0.39
C ALA A 196 65.22 0.74 0.58
N ALA A 197 64.07 0.05 0.66
CA ALA A 197 64.02 -1.33 1.14
C ALA A 197 62.99 -2.23 0.44
N ALA A 198 62.90 -2.25 -0.89
CA ALA A 198 62.11 -3.30 -1.57
C ALA A 198 62.55 -3.54 -3.02
N GLY A 199 63.69 -4.22 -3.19
CA GLY A 199 63.87 -5.08 -4.35
C GLY A 199 62.96 -6.31 -4.18
N GLY A 200 61.93 -6.45 -5.01
CA GLY A 200 61.07 -7.63 -4.96
C GLY A 200 59.70 -7.40 -5.55
N ALA A 201 59.50 -7.94 -6.75
CA ALA A 201 58.24 -7.95 -7.47
C ALA A 201 57.08 -8.55 -6.66
N THR A 202 55.93 -7.87 -6.64
CA THR A 202 54.63 -8.32 -7.17
C THR A 202 53.64 -7.18 -6.96
N ASP A 203 53.47 -6.37 -7.99
CA ASP A 203 52.48 -5.31 -8.06
C ASP A 203 51.10 -5.91 -8.38
N TYR A 204 50.19 -5.94 -7.40
CA TYR A 204 48.76 -6.14 -7.64
C TYR A 204 48.04 -4.78 -7.65
N ALA A 205 48.65 -3.75 -8.25
CA ALA A 205 47.89 -2.57 -8.63
C ALA A 205 46.82 -2.99 -9.65
N ILE A 206 45.55 -2.83 -9.26
CA ILE A 206 44.43 -2.91 -10.17
C ILE A 206 44.61 -1.76 -11.18
N ASP A 207 45.13 -2.10 -12.36
CA ASP A 207 45.20 -1.21 -13.52
C ASP A 207 43.79 -0.73 -13.87
N MET A 208 43.52 0.55 -13.56
CA MET A 208 42.29 1.25 -13.87
C MET A 208 42.45 2.18 -15.08
N ASP A 209 43.55 2.09 -15.85
CA ASP A 209 43.87 3.01 -16.94
C ASP A 209 43.33 2.56 -18.32
N GLY A 210 42.85 1.32 -18.44
CA GLY A 210 42.37 0.75 -19.72
C GLY A 210 41.00 1.23 -20.24
N ARG A 211 40.30 2.18 -19.58
CA ARG A 211 38.96 2.62 -20.00
C ARG A 211 38.88 4.13 -20.05
N SER A 212 38.93 4.67 -21.26
CA SER A 212 38.92 6.11 -21.55
C SER A 212 37.85 6.84 -20.72
N PRO A 213 38.16 7.99 -20.09
CA PRO A 213 37.28 8.69 -19.16
C PRO A 213 35.91 9.04 -19.77
N GLY A 214 35.87 9.28 -21.09
CA GLY A 214 34.61 9.49 -21.83
C GLY A 214 33.68 8.26 -21.85
N GLN A 215 34.22 7.03 -21.82
CA GLN A 215 33.42 5.81 -21.84
C GLN A 215 32.83 5.48 -20.47
N ARG A 216 33.56 5.76 -19.38
CA ARG A 216 32.99 5.69 -18.01
C ARG A 216 31.89 6.73 -17.79
N GLN A 217 32.10 7.94 -18.28
CA GLN A 217 31.11 9.02 -18.15
C GLN A 217 29.85 8.73 -18.98
N ALA A 218 29.99 8.19 -20.19
CA ALA A 218 28.87 7.75 -21.02
C ALA A 218 28.06 6.61 -20.37
N GLN A 219 28.75 5.66 -19.73
CA GLN A 219 28.10 4.54 -19.04
C GLN A 219 27.37 4.99 -17.76
N GLN A 220 27.88 6.01 -17.06
CA GLN A 220 27.16 6.66 -15.97
C GLN A 220 25.97 7.50 -16.46
N MET A 221 26.05 8.15 -17.63
CA MET A 221 24.95 8.90 -18.23
C MET A 221 23.78 8.00 -18.65
N MET A 222 24.06 6.80 -19.17
CA MET A 222 23.01 5.87 -19.59
C MET A 222 22.18 5.36 -18.40
N LEU A 223 22.82 5.07 -17.27
CA LEU A 223 22.14 4.70 -16.02
C LEU A 223 21.35 5.87 -15.40
N LEU A 224 21.69 7.12 -15.74
CA LEU A 224 20.96 8.31 -15.30
C LEU A 224 19.66 8.48 -16.09
N ASP A 225 19.69 8.24 -17.40
CA ASP A 225 18.53 8.39 -18.27
C ASP A 225 17.45 7.34 -17.97
N GLU A 226 17.86 6.12 -17.64
CA GLU A 226 16.93 5.05 -17.23
C GLU A 226 16.17 5.40 -15.94
N GLN A 227 16.86 5.98 -14.94
CA GLN A 227 16.19 6.43 -13.72
C GLN A 227 15.28 7.65 -13.93
N ASP A 228 15.62 8.55 -14.87
CA ASP A 228 14.75 9.68 -15.22
C ASP A 228 13.49 9.25 -15.97
N SER A 229 13.61 8.18 -16.79
CA SER A 229 12.47 7.54 -17.45
C SER A 229 11.49 6.96 -16.42
N ILE A 230 11.99 6.24 -15.41
CA ILE A 230 11.17 5.68 -14.31
C ILE A 230 10.48 6.81 -13.53
N TYR A 231 11.21 7.89 -13.21
CA TYR A 231 10.62 9.06 -12.54
C TYR A 231 9.47 9.70 -13.34
N LYS A 232 9.62 9.83 -14.67
CA LYS A 232 8.56 10.35 -15.54
C LYS A 232 7.36 9.40 -15.63
N ALA A 233 7.61 8.09 -15.71
CA ALA A 233 6.55 7.09 -15.76
C ALA A 233 5.68 7.09 -14.48
N GLU A 234 6.31 7.12 -13.30
CA GLU A 234 5.59 7.17 -12.03
C GLU A 234 4.82 8.49 -11.84
N GLN A 235 5.35 9.63 -12.31
CA GLN A 235 4.65 10.92 -12.23
C GLN A 235 3.37 10.96 -13.08
N ILE A 236 3.37 10.29 -14.24
CA ILE A 236 2.16 10.12 -15.07
C ILE A 236 1.13 9.26 -14.33
N GLN A 237 1.57 8.20 -13.65
CA GLN A 237 0.70 7.33 -12.86
C GLN A 237 0.08 8.04 -11.64
N CYS A 238 0.74 9.04 -11.07
CA CYS A 238 0.20 9.83 -9.96
C CYS A 238 -0.92 10.80 -10.41
N ARG A 239 -0.94 11.16 -11.71
CA ARG A 239 -1.87 12.15 -12.28
C ARG A 239 -3.15 11.54 -12.87
N ALA A 240 -3.17 10.22 -13.08
CA ALA A 240 -4.30 9.43 -13.60
C ALA A 240 -4.94 8.56 -12.51
#